data_AF-A0A8C1ZHI7-F1
#
_entry.id   AF-A0A8C1ZHI7-F1
#
_cell.length_a   1.000
_cell.length_b   1.000
_cell.length_c   1.000
_cell.angle_alpha   90.00
_cell.angle_beta   90.00
_cell.angle_gamma   90.00
#
_symmetry.space_group_name_H-M   'P 1'
#
loop_
_entity.id
_entity.type
_entity.pdbx_description
1 polymer ?
#
loop_
_entity_poly.entity_id
_entity_poly.type
_entity_poly.pdbx_seq_one_letter_code
_entity_poly.pdbx_strand_id
1 'polypeptide(L)'
;MVKRCFNPDINSNNALIDPHRSMSISVEGKTEDATVSLGQYILIEGDDDDNPFVAQLRKLYTDGRNMPCFSKKTAVVQWFVRMCEVPQNKRKLLGRDPHPQEIFFYQDRSCDNEVDGETILGAVQTAPATPRTPRHATPSIPSRSAPARKPGNVLEEARARLHVSSVPESLPCREQEFQDIYNFVESKVIDGTGGCMYISGVPGTGKTATVHEVVRSLQQSAEQDEIPHFHFIEINGMKMTDPHQAYVQILQKLTNQKATPDHAAALLEKRFSAPAPKKETTVLLVDELDLLWTRKQNVMYNLFDWPTRRNARLVVLTIANTMDLPERIMINRVASRLGLTRMSFQPYTFKQLQQIITSRLNRVKAFEEDALQLVSRKVAALSGDARRCLDICRRATEICEHSGSQKNGSGLVGMSHVMEALDEMFSSSYIAAIRCASVQEQLFLRAVIAEFRRLGLEEATFQQVFVQHQALCRVEGLQPVSVSEGLAVCQRLGSCRLLLLEGSRLDLFLRIRLNVSQDDVLYALKAD
;
A
#
# COMPACT_ATOMS: atom_id res chain seq x y z
N MET A 1 -14.44 3.79 49.71
CA MET A 1 -14.39 4.97 48.81
C MET A 1 -13.59 4.58 47.58
N VAL A 2 -14.26 4.40 46.43
CA VAL A 2 -13.68 3.83 45.20
C VAL A 2 -12.97 4.93 44.41
N LYS A 3 -11.63 4.94 44.39
CA LYS A 3 -10.83 5.96 43.67
C LYS A 3 -10.53 5.47 42.24
N ARG A 4 -10.72 6.35 41.25
CA ARG A 4 -10.69 6.06 39.80
C ARG A 4 -9.32 6.42 39.21
N CYS A 5 -8.61 5.46 38.62
CA CYS A 5 -7.28 5.70 38.00
C CYS A 5 -7.37 5.89 36.48
N PHE A 6 -6.66 6.88 35.96
CA PHE A 6 -6.38 7.06 34.53
C PHE A 6 -4.93 6.62 34.26
N ASN A 7 -4.73 5.59 33.43
CA ASN A 7 -3.41 5.00 33.17
C ASN A 7 -2.98 5.32 31.73
N PRO A 8 -1.91 6.10 31.50
CA PRO A 8 -1.27 6.18 30.19
C PRO A 8 -0.32 4.98 30.00
N ASP A 9 -0.42 4.31 28.85
CA ASP A 9 0.36 3.13 28.48
C ASP A 9 1.88 3.28 28.74
N ILE A 10 2.46 2.41 29.56
CA ILE A 10 3.92 2.29 29.70
C ILE A 10 4.35 0.82 29.66
N ASN A 11 5.01 0.50 28.54
CA ASN A 11 6.04 -0.50 28.29
C ASN A 11 6.26 -1.60 29.34
N SER A 12 5.85 -2.80 28.94
CA SER A 12 6.33 -4.10 29.39
C SER A 12 7.85 -4.23 29.20
N ASN A 13 8.61 -4.02 30.26
CA ASN A 13 9.94 -4.62 30.42
C ASN A 13 9.88 -5.60 31.60
N ASN A 14 9.83 -6.88 31.24
CA ASN A 14 9.95 -8.02 32.13
C ASN A 14 11.30 -7.98 32.84
N ALA A 15 11.27 -7.77 34.15
CA ALA A 15 12.21 -8.36 35.07
C ALA A 15 11.39 -9.26 36.01
N LEU A 16 11.81 -10.51 36.17
CA LEU A 16 11.15 -11.50 37.02
C LEU A 16 10.92 -10.94 38.43
N ILE A 17 9.67 -10.85 38.87
CA ILE A 17 9.31 -10.44 40.23
C ILE A 17 8.40 -11.51 40.82
N ASP A 18 8.89 -12.11 41.90
CA ASP A 18 8.26 -13.16 42.68
C ASP A 18 6.92 -12.65 43.27
N PRO A 19 5.75 -13.22 42.89
CA PRO A 19 4.44 -12.64 43.14
C PRO A 19 3.92 -12.76 44.58
N HIS A 20 4.73 -13.20 45.55
CA HIS A 20 4.27 -13.52 46.90
C HIS A 20 4.94 -12.73 48.05
N ARG A 21 5.56 -11.58 47.78
CA ARG A 21 6.11 -10.72 48.84
C ARG A 21 5.06 -9.74 49.37
N SER A 22 4.35 -10.13 50.43
CA SER A 22 3.45 -9.27 51.22
C SER A 22 4.12 -8.80 52.50
N MET A 23 3.73 -7.62 53.01
CA MET A 23 4.26 -7.04 54.24
C MET A 23 3.12 -6.62 55.17
N SER A 24 3.18 -7.01 56.44
CA SER A 24 2.37 -6.42 57.51
C SER A 24 3.01 -5.12 57.98
N ILE A 25 2.18 -4.09 58.08
CA ILE A 25 2.52 -2.73 58.50
C ILE A 25 1.63 -2.38 59.68
N SER A 26 2.24 -2.07 60.83
CA SER A 26 1.53 -1.55 61.99
C SER A 26 1.38 -0.05 61.80
N VAL A 27 0.14 0.44 61.72
CA VAL A 27 -0.16 1.87 61.57
C VAL A 27 -0.44 2.44 62.96
N GLU A 28 0.22 3.53 63.35
CA GLU A 28 -0.07 4.20 64.62
C GLU A 28 -1.56 4.60 64.67
N GLY A 29 -2.28 4.10 65.68
CA GLY A 29 -3.70 4.41 65.89
C GLY A 29 -4.73 3.39 65.38
N LYS A 30 -4.33 2.22 64.84
CA LYS A 30 -5.23 1.10 64.54
C LYS A 30 -4.77 -0.20 65.19
N THR A 31 -5.72 -1.00 65.69
CA THR A 31 -5.47 -2.28 66.39
C THR A 31 -5.19 -3.47 65.47
N GLU A 32 -5.22 -3.29 64.13
CA GLU A 32 -4.96 -4.35 63.15
C GLU A 32 -3.83 -3.94 62.18
N ASP A 33 -2.85 -4.82 62.00
CA ASP A 33 -1.77 -4.66 61.04
C ASP A 33 -2.30 -4.71 59.60
N ALA A 34 -2.05 -3.67 58.81
CA ALA A 34 -2.42 -3.62 57.41
C ALA A 34 -1.43 -4.43 56.56
N THR A 35 -1.92 -5.45 55.84
CA THR A 35 -1.07 -6.24 54.92
C THR A 35 -1.12 -5.65 53.51
N VAL A 36 0.03 -5.24 52.96
CA VAL A 36 0.17 -4.66 51.62
C VAL A 36 0.96 -5.59 50.70
N SER A 37 0.54 -5.70 49.45
CA SER A 37 1.19 -6.52 48.40
C SER A 37 1.74 -5.67 47.27
N LEU A 38 2.80 -6.16 46.59
CA LEU A 38 3.38 -5.49 45.41
C LEU A 38 2.30 -5.25 44.33
N GLY A 39 2.32 -4.06 43.70
CA GLY A 39 1.37 -3.65 42.67
C GLY A 39 0.09 -3.00 43.19
N GLN A 40 -0.18 -3.03 44.51
CA GLN A 40 -1.32 -2.31 45.10
C GLN A 40 -1.07 -0.79 45.18
N TYR A 41 -2.17 -0.03 45.12
CA TYR A 41 -2.14 1.40 45.41
C TYR A 41 -2.19 1.58 46.93
N ILE A 42 -1.35 2.46 47.45
CA ILE A 42 -1.18 2.74 48.88
C ILE A 42 -1.37 4.23 49.17
N LEU A 43 -1.74 4.53 50.41
CA LEU A 43 -1.71 5.87 50.96
C LEU A 43 -0.48 6.03 51.83
N ILE A 44 0.20 7.14 51.65
CA ILE A 44 1.39 7.52 52.40
C ILE A 44 1.05 8.79 53.18
N GLU A 45 1.48 8.85 54.44
CA GLU A 45 1.35 10.04 55.27
C GLU A 45 2.02 11.24 54.59
N GLY A 46 1.35 12.39 54.63
CA GLY A 46 1.84 13.64 54.04
C GLY A 46 1.85 14.74 55.08
N ASP A 47 2.30 15.94 54.69
CA ASP A 47 2.44 17.07 55.62
C ASP A 47 1.09 17.58 56.18
N ASP A 48 -0.03 17.26 55.51
CA ASP A 48 -1.40 17.54 55.97
C ASP A 48 -2.13 16.22 56.29
N ASP A 49 -2.54 16.02 57.55
CA ASP A 49 -3.28 14.83 58.02
C ASP A 49 -4.55 14.53 57.22
N ASP A 50 -5.20 15.57 56.69
CA ASP A 50 -6.43 15.47 55.92
C ASP A 50 -6.19 15.01 54.47
N ASN A 51 -4.95 15.02 53.97
CA ASN A 51 -4.62 14.82 52.56
C ASN A 51 -3.41 13.89 52.33
N PRO A 52 -3.51 12.58 52.64
CA PRO A 52 -2.41 11.63 52.42
C PRO A 52 -2.06 11.45 50.94
N PHE A 53 -0.78 11.28 50.62
CA PHE A 53 -0.30 11.06 49.25
C PHE A 53 -0.71 9.68 48.71
N VAL A 54 -0.84 9.56 47.38
CA VAL A 54 -1.21 8.31 46.71
C VAL A 54 -0.04 7.79 45.89
N ALA A 55 0.33 6.53 46.10
CA ALA A 55 1.39 5.90 45.32
C ALA A 55 1.08 4.43 44.99
N GLN A 56 1.76 3.86 44.00
CA GLN A 56 1.71 2.44 43.70
C GLN A 56 3.00 1.76 44.14
N LEU A 57 2.88 0.69 44.92
CA LEU A 57 4.03 -0.03 45.44
C LEU A 57 4.70 -0.88 44.34
N ARG A 58 5.98 -0.62 44.04
CA ARG A 58 6.74 -1.33 43.00
C ARG A 58 7.73 -2.36 43.55
N LYS A 59 8.47 -2.04 44.63
CA LYS A 59 9.44 -2.94 45.25
C LYS A 59 9.46 -2.76 46.76
N LEU A 60 9.84 -3.81 47.49
CA LEU A 60 10.01 -3.82 48.94
C LEU A 60 11.38 -4.39 49.31
N TYR A 61 12.05 -3.70 50.22
CA TYR A 61 13.34 -4.07 50.80
C TYR A 61 13.25 -4.08 52.33
N THR A 62 14.03 -4.96 52.95
CA THR A 62 14.26 -5.02 54.40
C THR A 62 15.77 -4.92 54.57
N ASP A 63 16.27 -3.87 55.21
CA ASP A 63 17.70 -3.75 55.39
C ASP A 63 18.17 -4.81 56.40
N GLY A 64 19.13 -5.63 55.99
CA GLY A 64 19.62 -6.80 56.73
C GLY A 64 20.83 -6.49 57.62
N ARG A 65 21.07 -5.21 57.95
CA ARG A 65 22.23 -4.77 58.71
C ARG A 65 21.81 -4.06 60.00
N ASN A 66 22.14 -4.71 61.11
CA ASN A 66 22.17 -4.27 62.53
C ASN A 66 20.89 -4.42 63.39
N MET A 67 21.06 -5.25 64.44
CA MET A 67 20.24 -5.51 65.63
C MET A 67 18.84 -6.17 65.47
N PRO A 68 18.47 -7.16 66.31
CA PRO A 68 17.24 -7.95 66.15
C PRO A 68 15.94 -7.24 66.59
N CYS A 69 15.98 -5.95 66.93
CA CYS A 69 14.83 -5.24 67.51
C CYS A 69 14.23 -4.15 66.60
N PHE A 70 14.89 -3.73 65.51
CA PHE A 70 14.34 -2.74 64.56
C PHE A 70 14.83 -2.99 63.13
N SER A 71 14.13 -3.84 62.37
CA SER A 71 14.41 -4.01 60.93
C SER A 71 13.73 -2.88 60.14
N LYS A 72 14.49 -1.88 59.68
CA LYS A 72 13.94 -0.79 58.86
C LYS A 72 13.51 -1.35 57.49
N LYS A 73 12.24 -1.12 57.13
CA LYS A 73 11.62 -1.57 55.87
C LYS A 73 11.57 -0.38 54.92
N THR A 74 12.05 -0.54 53.69
CA THR A 74 12.02 0.49 52.64
C THR A 74 11.22 0.03 51.43
N ALA A 75 10.43 0.93 50.87
CA ALA A 75 9.52 0.69 49.76
C ALA A 75 9.86 1.61 48.58
N VAL A 76 9.95 1.05 47.37
CA VAL A 76 10.03 1.84 46.15
C VAL A 76 8.63 2.01 45.60
N VAL A 77 8.20 3.26 45.43
CA VAL A 77 6.83 3.62 45.04
C VAL A 77 6.82 4.43 43.74
N GLN A 78 5.66 4.45 43.10
CA GLN A 78 5.38 5.29 41.93
C GLN A 78 4.29 6.28 42.31
N TRP A 79 4.60 7.58 42.28
CA TRP A 79 3.72 8.64 42.76
C TRP A 79 2.55 8.96 41.82
N PHE A 80 1.39 9.26 42.41
CA PHE A 80 0.19 9.74 41.73
C PHE A 80 -0.32 11.01 42.41
N VAL A 81 -0.81 11.95 41.60
CA VAL A 81 -1.35 13.24 42.02
C VAL A 81 -2.86 13.22 41.96
N ARG A 82 -3.54 13.78 42.96
CA ARG A 82 -4.99 13.97 42.93
C ARG A 82 -5.38 15.19 42.09
N MET A 83 -6.60 15.21 41.56
CA MET A 83 -7.09 16.37 40.81
C MET A 83 -6.97 17.71 41.59
N CYS A 84 -7.15 17.70 42.91
CA CYS A 84 -7.01 18.88 43.76
C CYS A 84 -5.58 19.47 43.73
N GLU A 85 -4.55 18.64 43.58
CA GLU A 85 -3.13 19.01 43.58
C GLU A 85 -2.63 19.44 42.19
N VAL A 86 -3.39 19.15 41.11
CA VAL A 86 -3.01 19.56 39.75
C VAL A 86 -3.20 21.08 39.59
N PRO A 87 -2.15 21.84 39.16
CA PRO A 87 -2.26 23.27 38.93
C PRO A 87 -3.34 23.62 37.89
N GLN A 88 -4.12 24.69 38.15
CA GLN A 88 -5.27 25.07 37.32
C GLN A 88 -4.94 25.22 35.82
N ASN A 89 -3.73 25.71 35.51
CA ASN A 89 -3.27 25.91 34.13
C ASN A 89 -3.17 24.59 33.33
N LYS A 90 -2.89 23.46 34.01
CA LYS A 90 -2.78 22.14 33.37
C LYS A 90 -4.12 21.40 33.29
N ARG A 91 -5.12 21.78 34.10
CA ARG A 91 -6.47 21.17 34.08
C ARG A 91 -7.15 21.31 32.72
N LYS A 92 -6.88 22.41 31.99
CA LYS A 92 -7.43 22.67 30.64
C LYS A 92 -6.96 21.66 29.58
N LEU A 93 -5.84 20.97 29.79
CA LEU A 93 -5.30 19.98 28.84
C LEU A 93 -6.06 18.65 28.85
N LEU A 94 -6.91 18.40 29.86
CA LEU A 94 -7.63 17.14 30.00
C LEU A 94 -8.78 17.01 28.98
N GLY A 95 -9.25 18.11 28.37
CA GLY A 95 -10.28 18.11 27.32
C GLY A 95 -11.66 17.58 27.75
N ARG A 96 -11.83 17.22 29.03
CA ARG A 96 -13.05 16.74 29.69
C ARG A 96 -13.07 17.23 31.14
N ASP A 97 -14.23 17.26 31.78
CA ASP A 97 -14.36 17.52 33.22
C ASP A 97 -13.99 16.25 34.01
N PRO A 98 -12.85 16.23 34.73
CA PRO A 98 -12.42 15.04 35.49
C PRO A 98 -13.19 14.93 36.81
N HIS A 99 -13.46 13.70 37.26
CA HIS A 99 -14.11 13.47 38.55
C HIS A 99 -13.18 13.89 39.71
N PRO A 100 -13.68 14.48 40.81
CA PRO A 100 -12.85 14.99 41.93
C PRO A 100 -11.99 13.93 42.64
N GLN A 101 -12.26 12.65 42.41
CA GLN A 101 -11.54 11.50 42.98
C GLN A 101 -10.66 10.77 41.95
N GLU A 102 -10.39 11.38 40.79
CA GLU A 102 -9.41 10.87 39.83
C GLU A 102 -7.96 11.16 40.29
N ILE A 103 -7.10 10.17 40.08
CA ILE A 103 -5.65 10.30 40.31
C ILE A 103 -4.90 10.20 38.97
N PHE A 104 -3.84 11.00 38.84
CA PHE A 104 -3.03 11.15 37.64
C PHE A 104 -1.60 10.73 37.93
N PHE A 105 -0.96 10.08 36.96
CA PHE A 105 0.43 9.68 37.10
C PHE A 105 1.35 10.91 37.20
N TYR A 106 2.20 10.96 38.22
CA TYR A 106 3.21 12.00 38.38
C TYR A 106 4.51 11.60 37.69
N GLN A 107 4.96 12.37 36.70
CA GLN A 107 6.16 12.07 35.92
C GLN A 107 7.20 13.19 36.04
N ASP A 108 7.54 13.58 37.27
CA ASP A 108 8.66 14.49 37.53
C ASP A 108 9.85 13.75 38.17
N ARG A 109 11.07 14.16 37.85
CA ARG A 109 12.32 13.51 38.30
C ARG A 109 12.83 14.04 39.64
N SER A 110 12.14 15.01 40.22
CA SER A 110 12.55 15.71 41.45
C SER A 110 12.15 15.02 42.75
N CYS A 111 11.36 13.94 42.70
CA CYS A 111 10.87 13.23 43.88
C CYS A 111 11.65 11.93 44.10
N ASP A 112 12.10 11.72 45.33
CA ASP A 112 12.64 10.43 45.75
C ASP A 112 11.53 9.38 45.71
N ASN A 113 11.82 8.24 45.06
CA ASN A 113 10.87 7.15 44.89
C ASN A 113 11.00 6.09 46.00
N GLU A 114 11.88 6.32 46.98
CA GLU A 114 12.12 5.46 48.14
C GLU A 114 11.44 6.06 49.37
N VAL A 115 10.59 5.26 50.02
CA VAL A 115 9.77 5.67 51.16
C VAL A 115 9.94 4.65 52.29
N ASP A 116 10.01 5.12 53.53
CA ASP A 116 10.03 4.25 54.71
C ASP A 116 8.69 3.52 54.88
N GLY A 117 8.72 2.22 55.17
CA GLY A 117 7.52 1.39 55.23
C GLY A 117 6.54 1.75 56.35
N GLU A 118 6.98 2.49 57.36
CA GLU A 118 6.17 2.93 58.51
C GLU A 118 5.21 4.07 58.16
N THR A 119 5.51 4.88 57.14
CA THR A 119 4.65 6.00 56.71
C THR A 119 3.49 5.55 55.81
N ILE A 120 3.37 4.24 55.56
CA ILE A 120 2.32 3.67 54.71
C ILE A 120 1.07 3.44 55.56
N LEU A 121 0.06 4.29 55.34
CA LEU A 121 -1.22 4.27 56.06
C LEU A 121 -2.14 3.10 55.67
N GLY A 122 -1.90 2.48 54.49
CA GLY A 122 -2.57 1.26 54.06
C GLY A 122 -2.88 1.17 52.55
N ALA A 123 -3.42 0.03 52.13
CA ALA A 123 -3.79 -0.23 50.74
C ALA A 123 -5.17 0.38 50.37
N VAL A 124 -5.29 0.86 49.13
CA VAL A 124 -6.52 1.42 48.55
C VAL A 124 -6.93 0.60 47.34
N GLN A 125 -8.22 0.26 47.30
CA GLN A 125 -8.83 -0.34 46.12
C GLN A 125 -9.10 0.74 45.07
N THR A 126 -8.48 0.61 43.90
CA THR A 126 -8.74 1.46 42.74
C THR A 126 -9.59 0.72 41.71
N ALA A 127 -10.57 1.40 41.14
CA ALA A 127 -11.35 0.88 40.02
C ALA A 127 -10.86 1.53 38.72
N PRO A 128 -10.58 0.76 37.65
CA PRO A 128 -10.18 1.34 36.37
C PRO A 128 -11.35 2.15 35.79
N ALA A 129 -11.11 3.44 35.52
CA ALA A 129 -12.07 4.31 34.87
C ALA A 129 -11.98 4.14 33.35
N THR A 130 -12.55 3.05 32.84
CA THR A 130 -13.08 2.93 31.46
C THR A 130 -13.74 1.55 31.31
N PRO A 131 -14.93 1.43 30.69
CA PRO A 131 -15.32 0.16 30.11
C PRO A 131 -14.24 -0.21 29.10
N ARG A 132 -13.63 -1.39 29.25
CA ARG A 132 -12.67 -1.93 28.30
C ARG A 132 -13.31 -1.92 26.92
N THR A 133 -12.95 -0.96 26.07
CA THR A 133 -13.12 -1.11 24.64
C THR A 133 -12.31 -2.35 24.26
N PRO A 134 -12.92 -3.36 23.60
CA PRO A 134 -12.18 -4.54 23.20
C PRO A 134 -11.02 -4.08 22.31
N ARG A 135 -9.79 -4.50 22.64
CA ARG A 135 -8.54 -4.18 21.90
C ARG A 135 -8.47 -4.81 20.50
N HIS A 136 -9.60 -5.04 19.86
CA HIS A 136 -9.76 -5.48 18.48
C HIS A 136 -10.81 -4.62 17.77
N ALA A 137 -10.55 -3.31 17.68
CA ALA A 137 -11.19 -2.46 16.68
C ALA A 137 -10.16 -2.06 15.62
N THR A 138 -9.41 -3.04 15.11
CA THR A 138 -9.19 -3.04 13.66
C THR A 138 -10.59 -3.15 13.07
N PRO A 139 -10.99 -2.35 12.07
CA PRO A 139 -12.18 -2.69 11.28
C PRO A 139 -11.92 -4.06 10.67
N SER A 140 -12.34 -5.12 11.36
CA SER A 140 -12.37 -6.45 10.79
C SER A 140 -13.52 -6.40 9.81
N ILE A 141 -13.18 -6.61 8.54
CA ILE A 141 -14.18 -6.85 7.51
C ILE A 141 -15.12 -7.91 8.08
N PRO A 142 -16.44 -7.65 8.21
CA PRO A 142 -17.35 -8.62 8.77
C PRO A 142 -17.17 -9.93 8.01
N SER A 143 -16.74 -10.97 8.72
CA SER A 143 -16.58 -12.30 8.15
C SER A 143 -17.93 -12.68 7.56
N ARG A 144 -17.95 -12.94 6.24
CA ARG A 144 -19.15 -13.37 5.52
C ARG A 144 -19.73 -14.59 6.25
N SER A 145 -20.88 -14.41 6.91
CA SER A 145 -21.60 -15.48 7.61
C SER A 145 -22.21 -16.51 6.65
N ALA A 146 -22.37 -16.13 5.39
CA ALA A 146 -22.72 -17.03 4.30
C ALA A 146 -21.49 -17.33 3.44
N PRO A 147 -21.23 -18.61 3.07
CA PRO A 147 -20.25 -18.92 2.04
C PRO A 147 -20.55 -18.10 0.79
N ALA A 148 -19.51 -17.68 0.05
CA ALA A 148 -19.71 -16.97 -1.21
C ALA A 148 -20.73 -17.73 -2.07
N ARG A 149 -21.78 -17.02 -2.51
CA ARG A 149 -22.84 -17.59 -3.35
C ARG A 149 -22.14 -18.32 -4.49
N LYS A 150 -22.33 -19.65 -4.58
CA LYS A 150 -21.80 -20.41 -5.71
C LYS A 150 -22.44 -19.83 -6.97
N PRO A 151 -21.67 -19.62 -8.05
CA PRO A 151 -22.21 -19.02 -9.27
C PRO A 151 -23.41 -19.85 -9.72
N GLY A 152 -24.56 -19.21 -9.85
CA GLY A 152 -25.80 -19.88 -10.24
C GLY A 152 -25.90 -20.07 -11.76
N ASN A 153 -25.19 -19.21 -12.51
CA ASN A 153 -25.28 -19.12 -13.96
C ASN A 153 -23.93 -19.39 -14.65
N VAL A 154 -23.98 -19.97 -15.84
CA VAL A 154 -22.81 -20.24 -16.70
C VAL A 154 -22.00 -18.96 -16.98
N LEU A 155 -22.69 -17.83 -17.16
CA LEU A 155 -22.06 -16.52 -17.35
C LEU A 155 -21.38 -15.98 -16.08
N GLU A 156 -21.96 -16.24 -14.90
CA GLU A 156 -21.38 -15.83 -13.62
C GLU A 156 -20.10 -16.64 -13.32
N GLU A 157 -20.13 -17.94 -13.63
CA GLU A 157 -18.95 -18.80 -13.57
C GLU A 157 -17.85 -18.35 -14.56
N ALA A 158 -18.23 -18.04 -15.80
CA ALA A 158 -17.30 -17.49 -16.78
C ALA A 158 -16.68 -16.17 -16.29
N ARG A 159 -17.47 -15.27 -15.70
CA ARG A 159 -16.99 -13.99 -15.14
C ARG A 159 -15.98 -14.19 -14.01
N ALA A 160 -16.24 -15.14 -13.10
CA ALA A 160 -15.34 -15.46 -11.99
C ALA A 160 -14.01 -16.03 -12.49
N ARG A 161 -14.03 -16.88 -13.53
CA ARG A 161 -12.83 -17.47 -14.15
C ARG A 161 -12.05 -16.49 -15.02
N LEU A 162 -12.73 -15.55 -15.68
CA LEU A 162 -12.11 -14.49 -16.47
C LEU A 162 -11.51 -13.37 -15.60
N HIS A 163 -11.76 -13.38 -14.29
CA HIS A 163 -11.19 -12.39 -13.39
C HIS A 163 -9.66 -12.48 -13.36
N VAL A 164 -8.99 -11.33 -13.46
CA VAL A 164 -7.52 -11.22 -13.58
C VAL A 164 -6.78 -11.83 -12.38
N SER A 165 -7.36 -11.80 -11.18
CA SER A 165 -6.75 -12.38 -9.97
C SER A 165 -6.84 -13.89 -9.89
N SER A 166 -7.65 -14.54 -10.71
CA SER A 166 -7.54 -15.99 -10.81
C SER A 166 -6.20 -16.29 -11.48
N VAL A 167 -5.29 -16.98 -10.82
CA VAL A 167 -4.05 -17.45 -11.44
C VAL A 167 -4.30 -18.91 -11.84
N PRO A 168 -4.08 -19.31 -13.10
CA PRO A 168 -4.29 -20.69 -13.49
C PRO A 168 -3.19 -21.57 -12.89
N GLU A 169 -3.39 -22.88 -12.86
CA GLU A 169 -2.35 -23.81 -12.41
C GLU A 169 -1.13 -23.79 -13.35
N SER A 170 -1.36 -23.58 -14.65
CA SER A 170 -0.32 -23.41 -15.65
C SER A 170 -0.59 -22.18 -16.53
N LEU A 171 0.40 -21.32 -16.74
CA LEU A 171 0.29 -20.20 -17.68
C LEU A 171 0.56 -20.66 -19.13
N PRO A 172 -0.45 -20.67 -20.01
CA PRO A 172 -0.24 -21.04 -21.40
C PRO A 172 0.54 -19.95 -22.15
N CYS A 173 1.19 -20.35 -23.25
CA CYS A 173 1.86 -19.50 -24.23
C CYS A 173 3.14 -18.79 -23.75
N ARG A 174 3.68 -19.19 -22.60
CA ARG A 174 4.97 -18.73 -22.03
C ARG A 174 5.88 -19.89 -21.62
N GLU A 175 5.69 -21.05 -22.24
CA GLU A 175 6.40 -22.28 -21.89
C GLU A 175 7.91 -22.16 -22.18
N GLN A 176 8.29 -21.45 -23.25
CA GLN A 176 9.70 -21.21 -23.57
C GLN A 176 10.37 -20.31 -22.54
N GLU A 177 9.77 -19.16 -22.23
CA GLU A 177 10.28 -18.25 -21.21
C GLU A 177 10.29 -18.88 -19.82
N PHE A 178 9.28 -19.70 -19.49
CA PHE A 178 9.25 -20.49 -18.28
C PHE A 178 10.48 -21.42 -18.19
N GLN A 179 10.74 -22.20 -19.24
CA GLN A 179 11.85 -23.15 -19.25
C GLN A 179 13.20 -22.45 -19.11
N ASP A 180 13.39 -21.32 -19.79
CA ASP A 180 14.62 -20.55 -19.74
C ASP A 180 14.88 -19.96 -18.33
N ILE A 181 13.85 -19.44 -17.67
CA ILE A 181 13.97 -18.93 -16.29
C ILE A 181 14.20 -20.11 -15.33
N TYR A 182 13.48 -21.22 -15.50
CA TYR A 182 13.62 -22.42 -14.69
C TYR A 182 15.05 -22.96 -14.74
N ASN A 183 15.56 -23.23 -15.95
CA ASN A 183 16.92 -23.73 -16.17
C ASN A 183 17.98 -22.78 -15.60
N PHE A 184 17.78 -21.47 -15.74
CA PHE A 184 18.70 -20.49 -15.19
C PHE A 184 18.76 -20.54 -13.67
N VAL A 185 17.61 -20.53 -12.99
CA VAL A 185 17.58 -20.55 -11.53
C VAL A 185 18.06 -21.90 -11.00
N GLU A 186 17.61 -23.00 -11.59
CA GLU A 186 18.02 -24.36 -11.23
C GLU A 186 19.54 -24.53 -11.30
N SER A 187 20.18 -24.20 -12.43
CA SER A 187 21.64 -24.26 -12.58
C SER A 187 22.35 -23.43 -11.51
N LYS A 188 21.88 -22.22 -11.21
CA LYS A 188 22.53 -21.37 -10.20
C LYS A 188 22.36 -21.89 -8.78
N VAL A 189 21.22 -22.51 -8.47
CA VAL A 189 20.95 -23.10 -7.16
C VAL A 189 21.80 -24.36 -6.96
N ILE A 190 21.88 -25.25 -7.97
CA ILE A 190 22.68 -26.47 -7.94
C ILE A 190 24.18 -26.16 -7.84
N ASP A 191 24.68 -25.24 -8.68
CA ASP A 191 26.08 -24.84 -8.68
C ASP A 191 26.47 -24.04 -7.42
N GLY A 192 25.48 -23.55 -6.66
CA GLY A 192 25.69 -22.66 -5.53
C GLY A 192 26.38 -21.34 -5.95
N THR A 193 26.14 -20.88 -7.18
CA THR A 193 26.74 -19.67 -7.72
C THR A 193 25.76 -18.49 -7.71
N GLY A 194 26.30 -17.28 -7.62
CA GLY A 194 25.50 -16.08 -7.80
C GLY A 194 25.16 -15.84 -9.27
N GLY A 195 24.04 -15.18 -9.51
CA GLY A 195 23.59 -14.85 -10.86
C GLY A 195 22.59 -13.72 -10.86
N CYS A 196 22.48 -13.00 -11.97
CA CYS A 196 21.43 -12.02 -12.17
C CYS A 196 20.79 -12.19 -13.53
N MET A 197 19.46 -12.23 -13.54
CA MET A 197 18.64 -12.20 -14.74
C MET A 197 17.77 -10.95 -14.75
N TYR A 198 17.71 -10.31 -15.91
CA TYR A 198 16.87 -9.14 -16.16
C TYR A 198 15.76 -9.48 -17.14
N ILE A 199 14.53 -9.36 -16.66
CA ILE A 199 13.30 -9.67 -17.39
C ILE A 199 12.61 -8.35 -17.72
N SER A 200 12.46 -8.09 -19.01
CA SER A 200 11.84 -6.86 -19.53
C SER A 200 10.59 -7.17 -20.34
N GLY A 201 9.70 -6.20 -20.49
CA GLY A 201 8.56 -6.29 -21.41
C GLY A 201 7.43 -5.37 -21.00
N VAL A 202 6.48 -5.13 -21.91
CA VAL A 202 5.32 -4.28 -21.63
C VAL A 202 4.48 -4.84 -20.47
N PRO A 203 3.72 -4.00 -19.73
CA PRO A 203 2.81 -4.50 -18.70
C PRO A 203 1.78 -5.47 -19.30
N GLY A 204 1.34 -6.45 -18.50
CA GLY A 204 0.31 -7.39 -18.92
C GLY A 204 0.79 -8.59 -19.75
N THR A 205 2.11 -8.76 -19.95
CA THR A 205 2.70 -9.92 -20.66
C THR A 205 2.92 -11.16 -19.82
N GLY A 206 2.58 -11.13 -18.52
CA GLY A 206 2.68 -12.30 -17.63
C GLY A 206 4.00 -12.47 -16.88
N LYS A 207 4.96 -11.54 -16.99
CA LYS A 207 6.30 -11.61 -16.34
C LYS A 207 6.29 -12.10 -14.89
N THR A 208 5.61 -11.37 -13.99
CA THR A 208 5.54 -11.71 -12.56
C THR A 208 4.88 -13.07 -12.34
N ALA A 209 3.85 -13.40 -13.13
CA ALA A 209 3.12 -14.64 -12.99
C ALA A 209 3.98 -15.84 -13.40
N THR A 210 4.73 -15.75 -14.51
CA THR A 210 5.66 -16.79 -14.96
C THR A 210 6.78 -17.01 -13.95
N VAL A 211 7.37 -15.94 -13.41
CA VAL A 211 8.43 -16.08 -12.39
C VAL A 211 7.91 -16.74 -11.11
N HIS A 212 6.70 -16.38 -10.66
CA HIS A 212 6.08 -17.01 -9.50
C HIS A 212 5.79 -18.49 -9.74
N GLU A 213 5.36 -18.86 -10.95
CA GLU A 213 5.14 -20.26 -11.33
C GLU A 213 6.45 -21.06 -11.32
N VAL A 214 7.52 -20.51 -11.89
CA VAL A 214 8.86 -21.13 -11.87
C VAL A 214 9.33 -21.35 -10.43
N VAL A 215 9.19 -20.33 -9.57
CA VAL A 215 9.60 -20.44 -8.16
C VAL A 215 8.79 -21.50 -7.42
N ARG A 216 7.47 -21.59 -7.66
CA ARG A 216 6.63 -22.64 -7.06
C ARG A 216 7.07 -24.03 -7.52
N SER A 217 7.37 -24.21 -8.80
CA SER A 217 7.87 -25.48 -9.34
C SER A 217 9.21 -25.86 -8.72
N LEU A 218 10.14 -24.91 -8.60
CA LEU A 218 11.44 -25.14 -7.96
C LEU A 218 11.30 -25.44 -6.46
N GLN A 219 10.37 -24.77 -5.76
CA GLN A 219 10.08 -25.09 -4.37
C GLN A 219 9.55 -26.53 -4.21
N GLN A 220 8.69 -26.98 -5.12
CA GLN A 220 8.22 -28.38 -5.14
C GLN A 220 9.37 -29.37 -5.41
N SER A 221 10.26 -29.10 -6.36
CA SER A 221 11.46 -29.93 -6.58
C SER A 221 12.43 -29.90 -5.40
N ALA A 222 12.51 -28.78 -4.67
CA ALA A 222 13.30 -28.70 -3.44
C ALA A 222 12.67 -29.50 -2.29
N GLU A 223 11.35 -29.61 -2.22
CA GLU A 223 10.64 -30.48 -1.27
C GLU A 223 10.81 -31.97 -1.60
N GLN A 224 11.07 -32.30 -2.86
CA GLN A 224 11.34 -33.66 -3.35
C GLN A 224 12.84 -34.04 -3.30
N ASP A 225 13.69 -33.21 -2.69
CA ASP A 225 15.15 -33.38 -2.59
C ASP A 225 15.86 -33.48 -3.96
N GLU A 226 15.26 -33.02 -5.05
CA GLU A 226 15.89 -32.99 -6.38
C GLU A 226 16.91 -31.84 -6.50
N ILE A 227 16.62 -30.71 -5.85
CA ILE A 227 17.48 -29.53 -5.80
C ILE A 227 17.72 -29.08 -4.35
N PRO A 228 18.86 -28.41 -4.06
CA PRO A 228 19.11 -27.86 -2.73
C PRO A 228 18.04 -26.86 -2.29
N HIS A 229 17.67 -26.90 -1.02
CA HIS A 229 16.79 -25.88 -0.44
C HIS A 229 17.36 -24.46 -0.60
N PHE A 230 16.48 -23.52 -0.93
CA PHE A 230 16.82 -22.11 -1.12
C PHE A 230 15.76 -21.21 -0.48
N HIS A 231 16.19 -20.02 -0.08
CA HIS A 231 15.29 -18.99 0.44
C HIS A 231 14.77 -18.11 -0.68
N PHE A 232 13.45 -18.06 -0.86
CA PHE A 232 12.81 -17.17 -1.81
C PHE A 232 12.36 -15.85 -1.14
N ILE A 233 12.74 -14.73 -1.74
CA ILE A 233 12.41 -13.38 -1.27
C ILE A 233 11.88 -12.57 -2.43
N GLU A 234 10.68 -12.02 -2.27
CA GLU A 234 10.09 -11.08 -3.21
C GLU A 234 10.08 -9.66 -2.64
N ILE A 235 10.54 -8.69 -3.43
CA ILE A 235 10.34 -7.27 -3.18
C ILE A 235 9.63 -6.66 -4.39
N ASN A 236 8.76 -5.68 -4.15
CA ASN A 236 8.03 -4.99 -5.19
C ASN A 236 8.22 -3.47 -5.02
N GLY A 237 8.73 -2.80 -6.05
CA GLY A 237 9.02 -1.37 -6.07
C GLY A 237 7.82 -0.50 -5.68
N MET A 238 6.64 -0.89 -6.16
CA MET A 238 5.35 -0.22 -5.96
C MET A 238 4.87 -0.23 -4.51
N LYS A 239 5.32 -1.22 -3.71
CA LYS A 239 4.97 -1.34 -2.29
C LYS A 239 5.82 -0.44 -1.39
N MET A 240 6.81 0.26 -1.95
CA MET A 240 7.78 1.06 -1.20
C MET A 240 7.66 2.54 -1.59
N THR A 241 7.72 3.42 -0.60
CA THR A 241 7.67 4.88 -0.85
C THR A 241 9.05 5.43 -1.21
N ASP A 242 10.10 4.86 -0.61
CA ASP A 242 11.48 5.26 -0.84
C ASP A 242 12.32 4.04 -1.26
N PRO A 243 13.13 4.13 -2.34
CA PRO A 243 13.92 3.01 -2.83
C PRO A 243 14.87 2.38 -1.80
N HIS A 244 15.36 3.14 -0.81
CA HIS A 244 16.23 2.58 0.23
C HIS A 244 15.50 1.62 1.19
N GLN A 245 14.15 1.67 1.24
CA GLN A 245 13.35 0.70 1.99
C GLN A 245 13.49 -0.73 1.46
N ALA A 246 13.98 -0.91 0.23
CA ALA A 246 14.30 -2.23 -0.32
C ALA A 246 15.25 -3.01 0.59
N TYR A 247 16.27 -2.37 1.15
CA TYR A 247 17.22 -3.02 2.07
C TYR A 247 16.55 -3.51 3.35
N VAL A 248 15.63 -2.71 3.89
CA VAL A 248 14.89 -3.06 5.11
C VAL A 248 14.00 -4.27 4.85
N GLN A 249 13.29 -4.29 3.72
CA GLN A 249 12.43 -5.42 3.33
C GLN A 249 13.22 -6.70 3.10
N ILE A 250 14.36 -6.63 2.39
CA ILE A 250 15.22 -7.80 2.16
C ILE A 250 15.76 -8.33 3.49
N LEU A 251 16.28 -7.45 4.35
CA LEU A 251 16.81 -7.85 5.65
C LEU A 251 15.71 -8.47 6.53
N GLN A 252 14.54 -7.82 6.59
CA GLN A 252 13.42 -8.32 7.38
C GLN A 252 12.99 -9.71 6.91
N LYS A 253 12.96 -9.98 5.61
CA LYS A 253 12.62 -11.31 5.09
C LYS A 253 13.72 -12.36 5.31
N LEU A 254 14.99 -11.95 5.43
CA LEU A 254 16.11 -12.85 5.70
C LEU A 254 16.31 -13.19 7.17
N THR A 255 16.17 -12.21 8.06
CA THR A 255 16.57 -12.33 9.49
C THR A 255 15.44 -12.04 10.46
N ASN A 256 14.26 -11.62 9.98
CA ASN A 256 13.14 -11.12 10.77
C ASN A 256 13.47 -9.90 11.67
N GLN A 257 14.58 -9.21 11.40
CA GLN A 257 14.97 -8.00 12.12
C GLN A 257 14.63 -6.75 11.30
N LYS A 258 14.22 -5.68 11.99
CA LYS A 258 14.03 -4.36 11.38
C LYS A 258 15.22 -3.48 11.75
N ALA A 259 15.74 -2.78 10.75
CA ALA A 259 16.84 -1.84 10.89
C ALA A 259 16.56 -0.59 10.06
N THR A 260 17.32 0.48 10.31
CA THR A 260 17.33 1.65 9.43
C THR A 260 17.91 1.27 8.06
N PRO A 261 17.55 1.94 6.95
CA PRO A 261 18.00 1.57 5.61
C PRO A 261 19.53 1.47 5.44
N ASP A 262 20.28 2.41 6.01
CA ASP A 262 21.75 2.41 5.94
C ASP A 262 22.36 1.26 6.74
N HIS A 263 21.83 0.99 7.92
CA HIS A 263 22.28 -0.15 8.73
C HIS A 263 21.92 -1.48 8.05
N ALA A 264 20.74 -1.56 7.45
CA ALA A 264 20.29 -2.74 6.70
C ALA A 264 21.20 -3.00 5.48
N ALA A 265 21.58 -1.97 4.74
CA ALA A 265 22.52 -2.09 3.63
C ALA A 265 23.88 -2.66 4.09
N ALA A 266 24.44 -2.13 5.17
CA ALA A 266 25.71 -2.61 5.72
C ALA A 266 25.63 -4.07 6.21
N LEU A 267 24.52 -4.47 6.83
CA LEU A 267 24.30 -5.85 7.27
C LEU A 267 24.17 -6.83 6.09
N LEU A 268 23.40 -6.45 5.06
CA LEU A 268 23.27 -7.24 3.84
C LEU A 268 24.61 -7.36 3.13
N GLU A 269 25.37 -6.27 3.05
CA GLU A 269 26.68 -6.26 2.43
C GLU A 269 27.66 -7.20 3.14
N LYS A 270 27.71 -7.14 4.48
CA LYS A 270 28.50 -8.06 5.30
C LYS A 270 28.07 -9.51 5.08
N ARG A 271 26.76 -9.78 5.00
CA ARG A 271 26.21 -11.13 4.78
C ARG A 271 26.55 -11.69 3.40
N PHE A 272 26.52 -10.87 2.35
CA PHE A 272 26.82 -11.32 0.98
C PHE A 272 28.32 -11.39 0.68
N SER A 273 29.17 -10.64 1.40
CA SER A 273 30.62 -10.74 1.30
C SER A 273 31.24 -11.86 2.15
N ALA A 274 30.75 -12.07 3.37
CA ALA A 274 31.39 -12.99 4.30
C ALA A 274 31.19 -14.46 3.86
N PRO A 275 32.26 -15.28 3.86
CA PRO A 275 32.14 -16.72 3.67
C PRO A 275 31.44 -17.33 4.88
N ALA A 276 30.38 -18.11 4.63
CA ALA A 276 29.70 -18.89 5.67
C ALA A 276 29.50 -20.32 5.15
N PRO A 277 29.99 -21.36 5.87
CA PRO A 277 30.06 -22.73 5.38
C PRO A 277 28.68 -23.40 5.18
N LYS A 278 27.63 -22.93 5.88
CA LYS A 278 26.24 -23.41 5.74
C LYS A 278 25.30 -22.35 5.16
N LYS A 279 25.79 -21.55 4.22
CA LYS A 279 24.96 -20.50 3.62
C LYS A 279 24.05 -21.09 2.54
N GLU A 280 22.75 -21.08 2.81
CA GLU A 280 21.73 -21.43 1.82
C GLU A 280 21.66 -20.39 0.71
N THR A 281 21.35 -20.85 -0.50
CA THR A 281 21.17 -19.98 -1.66
C THR A 281 19.93 -19.11 -1.46
N THR A 282 20.03 -17.82 -1.76
CA THR A 282 18.90 -16.88 -1.70
C THR A 282 18.50 -16.51 -3.12
N VAL A 283 17.22 -16.71 -3.46
CA VAL A 283 16.62 -16.24 -4.71
C VAL A 283 15.83 -14.97 -4.40
N LEU A 284 16.30 -13.83 -4.90
CA LEU A 284 15.68 -12.52 -4.72
C LEU A 284 14.96 -12.11 -6.00
N LEU A 285 13.64 -12.01 -5.95
CA LEU A 285 12.79 -11.40 -6.97
C LEU A 285 12.60 -9.91 -6.65
N VAL A 286 12.97 -9.06 -7.60
CA VAL A 286 12.74 -7.61 -7.57
C VAL A 286 11.75 -7.25 -8.67
N ASP A 287 10.48 -7.06 -8.31
CA ASP A 287 9.43 -6.64 -9.23
C ASP A 287 9.33 -5.11 -9.31
N GLU A 288 8.99 -4.60 -10.49
CA GLU A 288 8.94 -3.17 -10.81
C GLU A 288 10.24 -2.42 -10.42
N LEU A 289 11.37 -2.93 -10.90
CA LEU A 289 12.71 -2.37 -10.63
C LEU A 289 12.85 -0.90 -11.10
N ASP A 290 12.12 -0.52 -12.14
CA ASP A 290 12.07 0.85 -12.69
C ASP A 290 11.68 1.90 -11.64
N LEU A 291 10.92 1.52 -10.61
CA LEU A 291 10.54 2.40 -9.51
C LEU A 291 11.66 2.61 -8.47
N LEU A 292 12.67 1.74 -8.44
CA LEU A 292 13.85 1.88 -7.58
C LEU A 292 14.91 2.82 -8.19
N TRP A 293 14.59 3.45 -9.32
CA TRP A 293 15.44 4.41 -9.99
C TRP A 293 15.59 5.69 -9.17
N THR A 294 16.85 6.04 -8.87
CA THR A 294 17.22 7.33 -8.27
C THR A 294 18.38 7.93 -9.04
N ARG A 295 18.57 9.25 -8.93
CA ARG A 295 19.72 9.94 -9.56
C ARG A 295 21.07 9.38 -9.12
N LYS A 296 21.18 8.91 -7.87
CA LYS A 296 22.41 8.31 -7.31
C LYS A 296 22.56 6.82 -7.66
N GLN A 297 21.47 6.13 -7.98
CA GLN A 297 21.43 4.72 -8.41
C GLN A 297 22.01 3.68 -7.44
N ASN A 298 22.31 4.06 -6.19
CA ASN A 298 22.99 3.20 -5.21
C ASN A 298 22.27 1.86 -4.97
N VAL A 299 20.93 1.88 -4.91
CA VAL A 299 20.12 0.68 -4.63
C VAL A 299 20.27 -0.38 -5.71
N MET A 300 20.08 0.01 -6.98
CA MET A 300 20.23 -0.91 -8.10
C MET A 300 21.66 -1.41 -8.23
N TYR A 301 22.65 -0.51 -8.05
CA TYR A 301 24.06 -0.90 -8.09
C TYR A 301 24.36 -2.02 -7.08
N ASN A 302 23.93 -1.86 -5.83
CA ASN A 302 24.17 -2.86 -4.78
C ASN A 302 23.46 -4.18 -5.07
N LEU A 303 22.19 -4.14 -5.53
CA LEU A 303 21.42 -5.34 -5.88
C LEU A 303 22.09 -6.17 -6.99
N PHE A 304 22.70 -5.51 -7.97
CA PHE A 304 23.42 -6.17 -9.04
C PHE A 304 24.87 -6.54 -8.66
N ASP A 305 25.54 -5.77 -7.81
CA ASP A 305 26.91 -6.07 -7.36
C ASP A 305 26.94 -7.33 -6.46
N TRP A 306 25.97 -7.50 -5.57
CA TRP A 306 25.98 -8.61 -4.60
C TRP A 306 26.09 -10.01 -5.21
N PRO A 307 25.33 -10.39 -6.26
CA PRO A 307 25.47 -11.69 -6.93
C PRO A 307 26.85 -11.97 -7.53
N THR A 308 27.61 -10.93 -7.89
CA THR A 308 28.94 -11.10 -8.50
C THR A 308 30.01 -11.53 -7.48
N ARG A 309 29.72 -11.40 -6.18
CA ARG A 309 30.63 -11.77 -5.11
C ARG A 309 30.64 -13.29 -4.95
N ARG A 310 31.83 -13.89 -4.93
CA ARG A 310 32.04 -15.36 -4.89
C ARG A 310 31.29 -16.08 -3.78
N ASN A 311 31.13 -15.45 -2.62
CA ASN A 311 30.52 -16.04 -1.43
C ASN A 311 29.05 -15.64 -1.23
N ALA A 312 28.45 -14.90 -2.16
CA ALA A 312 27.10 -14.36 -1.97
C ALA A 312 26.00 -15.42 -2.00
N ARG A 313 26.13 -16.45 -2.86
CA ARG A 313 25.06 -17.43 -3.14
C ARG A 313 23.69 -16.75 -3.32
N LEU A 314 23.68 -15.70 -4.14
CA LEU A 314 22.51 -14.84 -4.36
C LEU A 314 22.16 -14.86 -5.84
N VAL A 315 20.94 -15.29 -6.14
CA VAL A 315 20.36 -15.23 -7.48
C VAL A 315 19.35 -14.10 -7.49
N VAL A 316 19.53 -13.11 -8.37
CA VAL A 316 18.64 -11.95 -8.46
C VAL A 316 17.86 -12.01 -9.76
N LEU A 317 16.53 -12.13 -9.65
CA LEU A 317 15.60 -11.99 -10.75
C LEU A 317 15.01 -10.59 -10.69
N THR A 318 15.20 -9.81 -11.74
CA THR A 318 14.68 -8.43 -11.81
C THR A 318 13.63 -8.33 -12.91
N ILE A 319 12.49 -7.72 -12.60
CA ILE A 319 11.40 -7.46 -13.56
C ILE A 319 11.26 -5.95 -13.73
N ALA A 320 11.21 -5.51 -14.99
CA ALA A 320 10.97 -4.12 -15.33
C ALA A 320 10.09 -3.99 -16.59
N ASN A 321 9.53 -2.80 -16.81
CA ASN A 321 8.69 -2.53 -17.98
C ASN A 321 9.48 -2.09 -19.21
N THR A 322 10.66 -1.48 -19.01
CA THR A 322 11.51 -0.98 -20.09
C THR A 322 12.56 -2.01 -20.48
N MET A 323 13.03 -2.00 -21.73
CA MET A 323 14.15 -2.87 -22.18
C MET A 323 15.51 -2.22 -21.91
N ASP A 324 15.56 -0.90 -21.98
CA ASP A 324 16.80 -0.12 -21.96
C ASP A 324 17.29 0.22 -20.54
N LEU A 325 16.56 -0.21 -19.50
CA LEU A 325 16.90 0.12 -18.10
C LEU A 325 18.38 -0.22 -17.84
N PRO A 326 18.93 -1.41 -18.13
CA PRO A 326 20.32 -1.69 -17.81
C PRO A 326 21.31 -0.82 -18.59
N GLU A 327 21.02 -0.44 -19.84
CA GLU A 327 21.94 0.30 -20.70
C GLU A 327 21.98 1.80 -20.42
N ARG A 328 20.85 2.41 -20.09
CA ARG A 328 20.77 3.86 -19.76
C ARG A 328 21.36 4.20 -18.41
N ILE A 329 21.54 3.19 -17.57
CA ILE A 329 21.67 3.32 -16.12
C ILE A 329 23.03 2.86 -15.67
N MET A 330 23.47 1.72 -16.17
CA MET A 330 24.68 1.10 -15.68
C MET A 330 25.86 1.80 -16.33
N ILE A 331 26.69 2.43 -15.50
CA ILE A 331 28.05 2.82 -15.90
C ILE A 331 28.67 1.58 -16.54
N ASN A 332 29.27 1.71 -17.73
CA ASN A 332 29.90 0.65 -18.54
C ASN A 332 30.77 -0.36 -17.76
N ARG A 333 31.18 -0.02 -16.53
CA ARG A 333 31.90 -0.88 -15.56
C ARG A 333 31.10 -2.06 -15.02
N VAL A 334 29.77 -1.95 -14.90
CA VAL A 334 28.93 -2.96 -14.21
C VAL A 334 28.28 -3.90 -15.23
N ALA A 335 27.78 -3.36 -16.35
CA ALA A 335 27.14 -4.15 -17.41
C ALA A 335 28.06 -5.23 -18.03
N SER A 336 29.38 -5.00 -18.06
CA SER A 336 30.36 -5.97 -18.57
C SER A 336 30.76 -7.05 -17.54
N ARG A 337 30.64 -6.77 -16.23
CA ARG A 337 30.97 -7.71 -15.15
C ARG A 337 29.80 -8.58 -14.73
N LEU A 338 28.60 -8.03 -14.87
CA LEU A 338 27.37 -8.78 -14.78
C LEU A 338 27.24 -9.59 -16.06
N GLY A 339 27.48 -10.89 -15.99
CA GLY A 339 26.93 -11.84 -16.95
C GLY A 339 25.41 -11.86 -16.85
N LEU A 340 24.79 -10.70 -17.14
CA LEU A 340 23.39 -10.42 -16.92
C LEU A 340 22.63 -11.06 -18.06
N THR A 341 21.99 -12.20 -17.76
CA THR A 341 21.13 -12.86 -18.71
C THR A 341 19.90 -11.98 -18.91
N ARG A 342 19.68 -11.54 -20.14
CA ARG A 342 18.55 -10.67 -20.48
C ARG A 342 17.47 -11.50 -21.15
N MET A 343 16.24 -11.33 -20.69
CA MET A 343 15.06 -11.94 -21.28
C MET A 343 14.04 -10.85 -21.58
N SER A 344 13.42 -10.93 -22.76
CA SER A 344 12.40 -9.98 -23.20
C SER A 344 11.07 -10.70 -23.43
N PHE A 345 10.04 -10.26 -22.72
CA PHE A 345 8.66 -10.73 -22.90
C PHE A 345 7.99 -9.86 -23.95
N GLN A 346 7.81 -10.44 -25.14
CA GLN A 346 7.11 -9.78 -26.25
C GLN A 346 5.61 -9.64 -25.95
N PRO A 347 4.92 -8.61 -26.48
CA PRO A 347 3.46 -8.51 -26.38
C PRO A 347 2.78 -9.77 -26.93
N TYR A 348 1.62 -10.14 -26.38
CA TYR A 348 0.93 -11.34 -26.83
C TYR A 348 0.37 -11.19 -28.25
N THR A 349 0.59 -12.21 -29.07
CA THR A 349 -0.04 -12.33 -30.39
C THR A 349 -1.52 -12.67 -30.26
N PHE A 350 -2.30 -12.43 -31.33
CA PHE A 350 -3.74 -12.74 -31.31
C PHE A 350 -4.04 -14.22 -30.99
N LYS A 351 -3.20 -15.15 -31.49
CA LYS A 351 -3.37 -16.59 -31.23
C LYS A 351 -3.14 -16.93 -29.76
N GLN A 352 -2.10 -16.33 -29.16
CA GLN A 352 -1.79 -16.53 -27.74
C GLN A 352 -2.89 -15.94 -26.85
N LEU A 353 -3.39 -14.75 -27.16
CA LEU A 353 -4.52 -14.15 -26.42
C LEU A 353 -5.77 -15.03 -26.50
N GLN A 354 -6.11 -15.54 -27.69
CA GLN A 354 -7.24 -16.45 -27.87
C GLN A 354 -7.06 -17.71 -27.01
N GLN A 355 -5.88 -18.34 -27.07
CA GLN A 355 -5.57 -19.53 -26.28
C GLN A 355 -5.64 -19.27 -24.77
N ILE A 356 -5.18 -18.10 -24.30
CA ILE A 356 -5.29 -17.69 -22.90
C ILE A 356 -6.77 -17.63 -22.49
N ILE A 357 -7.63 -16.96 -23.27
CA ILE A 357 -9.06 -16.86 -22.94
C ILE A 357 -9.74 -18.24 -22.94
N THR A 358 -9.48 -19.05 -23.97
CA THR A 358 -10.04 -20.41 -24.08
C THR A 358 -9.58 -21.30 -22.92
N SER A 359 -8.31 -21.21 -22.52
CA SER A 359 -7.76 -21.92 -21.36
C SER A 359 -8.48 -21.50 -20.07
N ARG A 360 -8.72 -20.21 -19.86
CA ARG A 360 -9.47 -19.70 -18.70
C ARG A 360 -10.92 -20.17 -18.64
N LEU A 361 -11.58 -20.23 -19.79
CA LEU A 361 -12.96 -20.68 -19.87
C LEU A 361 -13.08 -22.18 -19.56
N ASN A 362 -12.02 -22.99 -19.73
CA ASN A 362 -11.93 -24.40 -19.35
C ASN A 362 -13.24 -25.18 -19.57
N ARG A 363 -13.63 -25.30 -20.85
CA ARG A 363 -14.85 -25.98 -21.36
C ARG A 363 -16.19 -25.31 -21.06
N VAL A 364 -16.21 -24.14 -20.43
CA VAL A 364 -17.43 -23.33 -20.28
C VAL A 364 -17.75 -22.66 -21.62
N LYS A 365 -18.81 -23.14 -22.28
CA LYS A 365 -19.34 -22.54 -23.53
C LYS A 365 -20.18 -21.31 -23.18
N ALA A 366 -19.52 -20.21 -22.79
CA ALA A 366 -20.17 -18.92 -22.54
C ALA A 366 -20.04 -17.95 -23.72
N PHE A 367 -19.10 -18.18 -24.64
CA PHE A 367 -18.77 -17.27 -25.74
C PHE A 367 -18.88 -17.96 -27.09
N GLU A 368 -19.22 -17.19 -28.12
CA GLU A 368 -19.02 -17.59 -29.51
C GLU A 368 -17.53 -17.50 -29.89
N GLU A 369 -17.03 -18.45 -30.69
CA GLU A 369 -15.62 -18.46 -31.12
C GLU A 369 -15.24 -17.23 -31.95
N ASP A 370 -16.17 -16.74 -32.79
CA ASP A 370 -15.97 -15.53 -33.59
C ASP A 370 -15.80 -14.29 -32.69
N ALA A 371 -16.55 -14.22 -31.58
CA ALA A 371 -16.46 -13.16 -30.59
C ALA A 371 -15.09 -13.15 -29.89
N LEU A 372 -14.60 -14.33 -29.49
CA LEU A 372 -13.26 -14.46 -28.91
C LEU A 372 -12.16 -14.05 -29.89
N GLN A 373 -12.33 -14.41 -31.18
CA GLN A 373 -11.39 -14.03 -32.22
C GLN A 373 -11.37 -12.52 -32.45
N LEU A 374 -12.52 -11.87 -32.44
CA LEU A 374 -12.63 -10.41 -32.56
C LEU A 374 -11.88 -9.69 -31.43
N VAL A 375 -12.15 -10.07 -30.16
CA VAL A 375 -11.47 -9.49 -28.99
C VAL A 375 -9.96 -9.67 -29.12
N SER A 376 -9.53 -10.90 -29.39
CA SER A 376 -8.10 -11.25 -29.44
C SER A 376 -7.36 -10.46 -30.53
N ARG A 377 -7.95 -10.34 -31.73
CA ARG A 377 -7.35 -9.55 -32.82
C ARG A 377 -7.30 -8.07 -32.50
N LYS A 378 -8.37 -7.49 -31.95
CA LYS A 378 -8.44 -6.06 -31.63
C LYS A 378 -7.43 -5.69 -30.55
N VAL A 379 -7.32 -6.49 -29.48
CA VAL A 379 -6.39 -6.24 -28.37
C VAL A 379 -4.94 -6.46 -28.79
N ALA A 380 -4.65 -7.50 -29.58
CA ALA A 380 -3.30 -7.75 -30.10
C ALA A 380 -2.81 -6.60 -31.00
N ALA A 381 -3.69 -6.01 -31.82
CA ALA A 381 -3.35 -4.88 -32.68
C ALA A 381 -3.06 -3.58 -31.90
N LEU A 382 -3.69 -3.39 -30.73
CA LEU A 382 -3.58 -2.16 -29.95
C LEU A 382 -2.49 -2.20 -28.86
N SER A 383 -2.35 -3.33 -28.14
CA SER A 383 -1.49 -3.38 -26.96
C SER A 383 -0.85 -4.75 -26.69
N GLY A 384 -1.55 -5.84 -27.00
CA GLY A 384 -1.09 -7.20 -26.65
C GLY A 384 -1.07 -7.48 -25.14
N ASP A 385 -1.90 -6.78 -24.36
CA ASP A 385 -2.06 -6.95 -22.90
C ASP A 385 -3.17 -7.97 -22.58
N ALA A 386 -2.81 -9.04 -21.87
CA ALA A 386 -3.77 -10.08 -21.48
C ALA A 386 -4.81 -9.59 -20.46
N ARG A 387 -4.47 -8.63 -19.58
CA ARG A 387 -5.40 -8.09 -18.57
C ARG A 387 -6.55 -7.35 -19.27
N ARG A 388 -6.22 -6.47 -20.21
CA ARG A 388 -7.21 -5.77 -21.04
C ARG A 388 -8.11 -6.74 -21.80
N CYS A 389 -7.52 -7.80 -22.35
CA CYS A 389 -8.26 -8.83 -23.09
C CYS A 389 -9.30 -9.53 -22.21
N LEU A 390 -8.92 -9.94 -21.00
CA LEU A 390 -9.80 -10.56 -20.03
C LEU A 390 -10.88 -9.59 -19.52
N ASP A 391 -10.54 -8.32 -19.28
CA ASP A 391 -11.49 -7.30 -18.84
C ASP A 391 -12.56 -7.00 -19.90
N ILE A 392 -12.20 -6.97 -21.19
CA ILE A 392 -13.18 -6.83 -22.29
C ILE A 392 -14.14 -8.01 -22.31
N CYS A 393 -13.62 -9.24 -22.18
CA CYS A 393 -14.49 -10.44 -22.13
C CYS A 393 -15.41 -10.41 -20.91
N ARG A 394 -14.90 -9.96 -19.76
CA ARG A 394 -15.67 -9.78 -18.53
C ARG A 394 -16.80 -8.77 -18.73
N ARG A 395 -16.49 -7.62 -19.34
CA ARG A 395 -17.49 -6.58 -19.65
C ARG A 395 -18.54 -7.06 -20.65
N ALA A 396 -18.14 -7.77 -21.71
CA ALA A 396 -19.07 -8.34 -22.67
C ALA A 396 -20.01 -9.38 -22.03
N THR A 397 -19.52 -10.14 -21.05
CA THR A 397 -20.36 -11.06 -20.25
C THR A 397 -21.40 -10.30 -19.43
N GLU A 398 -21.01 -9.18 -18.81
CA GLU A 398 -21.93 -8.31 -18.06
C GLU A 398 -23.01 -7.73 -18.98
N ILE A 399 -22.65 -7.21 -20.15
CA ILE A 399 -23.62 -6.67 -21.13
C ILE A 399 -24.60 -7.75 -21.59
N CYS A 400 -24.10 -8.96 -21.86
CA CYS A 400 -24.92 -10.11 -22.24
C CYS A 400 -25.90 -10.49 -21.12
N GLU A 401 -25.50 -10.44 -19.86
CA GLU A 401 -26.36 -10.75 -18.71
C GLU A 401 -27.49 -9.71 -18.55
N HIS A 402 -27.18 -8.43 -18.72
CA HIS A 402 -28.18 -7.36 -18.69
C HIS A 402 -29.18 -7.47 -19.86
N SER A 403 -28.69 -7.81 -21.05
CA SER A 403 -29.52 -7.98 -22.25
C SER A 403 -30.36 -9.26 -22.22
N GLY A 404 -29.82 -10.35 -21.68
CA GLY A 404 -30.51 -11.63 -21.50
C GLY A 404 -31.63 -11.60 -20.46
N SER A 405 -31.59 -10.66 -19.52
CA SER A 405 -32.70 -10.41 -18.59
C SER A 405 -33.91 -9.76 -19.27
N GLN A 406 -33.74 -9.17 -20.47
CA GLN A 406 -34.77 -8.43 -21.20
C GLN A 406 -35.34 -9.20 -22.40
N LYS A 407 -34.64 -10.20 -22.95
CA LYS A 407 -35.11 -11.04 -24.08
C LYS A 407 -34.57 -12.46 -23.98
N ASN A 408 -35.34 -13.44 -24.48
CA ASN A 408 -34.99 -14.87 -24.67
C ASN A 408 -33.80 -15.09 -25.64
N GLY A 409 -32.66 -14.42 -25.42
CA GLY A 409 -31.43 -14.64 -26.15
C GLY A 409 -30.79 -15.97 -25.74
N SER A 410 -30.09 -16.61 -26.68
CA SER A 410 -29.15 -17.66 -26.30
C SER A 410 -28.19 -17.06 -25.27
N GLY A 411 -28.07 -17.63 -24.07
CA GLY A 411 -27.22 -17.11 -22.98
C GLY A 411 -25.71 -17.19 -23.27
N LEU A 412 -25.31 -16.87 -24.50
CA LEU A 412 -23.97 -16.87 -25.06
C LEU A 412 -23.60 -15.44 -25.45
N VAL A 413 -22.35 -15.08 -25.19
CA VAL A 413 -21.79 -13.79 -25.58
C VAL A 413 -21.44 -13.82 -27.06
N GLY A 414 -22.25 -13.13 -27.86
CA GLY A 414 -22.00 -12.92 -29.29
C GLY A 414 -21.22 -11.66 -29.64
N MET A 415 -21.03 -11.47 -30.94
CA MET A 415 -20.23 -10.36 -31.52
C MET A 415 -20.74 -8.96 -31.15
N SER A 416 -22.07 -8.77 -31.07
CA SER A 416 -22.67 -7.47 -30.74
C SER A 416 -22.29 -7.00 -29.34
N HIS A 417 -22.34 -7.90 -28.34
CA HIS A 417 -21.98 -7.59 -26.96
C HIS A 417 -20.49 -7.25 -26.83
N VAL A 418 -19.64 -7.91 -27.62
CA VAL A 418 -18.21 -7.60 -27.67
C VAL A 418 -17.96 -6.24 -28.32
N MET A 419 -18.63 -5.92 -29.43
CA MET A 419 -18.49 -4.60 -30.06
C MET A 419 -18.92 -3.49 -29.10
N GLU A 420 -20.04 -3.67 -28.40
CA GLU A 420 -20.50 -2.72 -27.38
C GLU A 420 -19.47 -2.56 -26.24
N ALA A 421 -18.92 -3.67 -25.72
CA ALA A 421 -17.86 -3.61 -24.71
C ALA A 421 -16.59 -2.91 -25.21
N LEU A 422 -16.20 -3.16 -26.47
CA LEU A 422 -15.04 -2.52 -27.08
C LEU A 422 -15.28 -1.01 -27.24
N ASP A 423 -16.46 -0.61 -27.67
CA ASP A 423 -16.80 0.81 -27.82
C ASP A 423 -16.88 1.51 -26.46
N GLU A 424 -17.46 0.89 -25.43
CA GLU A 424 -17.44 1.44 -24.07
C GLU A 424 -16.03 1.60 -23.51
N MET A 425 -15.14 0.63 -23.74
CA MET A 425 -13.79 0.63 -23.16
C MET A 425 -12.77 1.47 -23.95
N PHE A 426 -12.92 1.57 -25.28
CA PHE A 426 -11.98 2.28 -26.16
C PHE A 426 -12.52 3.62 -26.67
N SER A 427 -13.79 3.97 -26.43
CA SER A 427 -14.31 5.29 -26.82
C SER A 427 -13.53 6.40 -26.13
N SER A 428 -13.20 7.43 -26.91
CA SER A 428 -12.55 8.62 -26.38
C SER A 428 -13.54 9.38 -25.50
N SER A 429 -13.27 9.37 -24.19
CA SER A 429 -14.05 10.11 -23.20
C SER A 429 -14.10 11.60 -23.48
N TYR A 430 -13.07 12.16 -24.13
CA TYR A 430 -13.02 13.56 -24.55
C TYR A 430 -14.10 13.89 -25.58
N ILE A 431 -14.29 13.04 -26.60
CA ILE A 431 -15.30 13.26 -27.64
C ILE A 431 -16.71 13.17 -27.04
N ALA A 432 -16.95 12.19 -26.17
CA ALA A 432 -18.21 12.06 -25.46
C ALA A 432 -18.49 13.27 -24.55
N ALA A 433 -17.47 13.77 -23.83
CA ALA A 433 -17.59 14.95 -22.99
C ALA A 433 -17.93 16.21 -23.79
N ILE A 434 -17.34 16.41 -24.97
CA ILE A 434 -17.63 17.56 -25.84
C ILE A 434 -19.08 17.48 -26.38
N ARG A 435 -19.55 16.29 -26.75
CA ARG A 435 -20.93 16.08 -27.21
C ARG A 435 -21.97 16.35 -26.11
N CYS A 436 -21.66 15.98 -24.86
CA CYS A 436 -22.53 16.23 -23.72
C CYS A 436 -22.36 17.64 -23.11
N ALA A 437 -21.43 18.45 -23.60
CA ALA A 437 -21.19 19.80 -23.10
C ALA A 437 -22.36 20.74 -23.43
N SER A 438 -22.55 21.78 -22.62
CA SER A 438 -23.58 22.78 -22.89
C SER A 438 -23.28 23.56 -24.18
N VAL A 439 -24.32 24.14 -24.79
CA VAL A 439 -24.17 24.95 -26.02
C VAL A 439 -23.15 26.06 -25.84
N GLN A 440 -23.09 26.69 -24.66
CA GLN A 440 -22.09 27.73 -24.37
C GLN A 440 -20.66 27.18 -24.29
N GLU A 441 -20.48 25.98 -23.75
CA GLU A 441 -19.17 25.30 -23.70
C GLU A 441 -18.71 24.86 -25.10
N GLN A 442 -19.64 24.33 -25.90
CA GLN A 442 -19.36 23.96 -27.29
C GLN A 442 -18.99 25.18 -28.15
N LEU A 443 -19.73 26.29 -28.01
CA LEU A 443 -19.39 27.55 -28.69
C LEU A 443 -18.06 28.13 -28.22
N PHE A 444 -17.75 28.01 -26.93
CA PHE A 444 -16.46 28.43 -26.40
C PHE A 444 -15.31 27.62 -27.00
N LEU A 445 -15.48 26.29 -27.15
CA LEU A 445 -14.50 25.45 -27.85
C LEU A 445 -14.36 25.83 -29.34
N ARG A 446 -15.45 26.17 -30.03
CA ARG A 446 -15.40 26.73 -31.40
C ARG A 446 -14.62 28.04 -31.44
N ALA A 447 -14.82 28.92 -30.46
CA ALA A 447 -14.12 30.20 -30.34
C ALA A 447 -12.62 30.01 -30.14
N VAL A 448 -12.20 29.05 -29.30
CA VAL A 448 -10.79 28.70 -29.10
C VAL A 448 -10.15 28.26 -30.41
N ILE A 449 -10.80 27.39 -31.17
CA ILE A 449 -10.28 26.90 -32.47
C ILE A 449 -10.22 28.04 -33.50
N ALA A 450 -11.24 28.89 -33.57
CA ALA A 450 -11.25 30.04 -34.45
C ALA A 450 -10.08 30.99 -34.15
N GLU A 451 -9.80 31.22 -32.87
CA GLU A 451 -8.70 32.08 -32.43
C GLU A 451 -7.33 31.43 -32.70
N PHE A 452 -7.18 30.13 -32.49
CA PHE A 452 -5.95 29.39 -32.81
C PHE A 452 -5.64 29.43 -34.31
N ARG A 453 -6.67 29.28 -35.15
CA ARG A 453 -6.52 29.43 -36.62
C ARG A 453 -6.18 30.84 -37.04
N ARG A 454 -6.71 31.86 -36.34
CA ARG A 454 -6.43 33.27 -36.61
C ARG A 454 -5.00 33.66 -36.24
N LEU A 455 -4.52 33.20 -35.09
CA LEU A 455 -3.18 33.51 -34.57
C LEU A 455 -2.09 32.59 -35.15
N GLY A 456 -2.45 31.37 -35.58
CA GLY A 456 -1.49 30.33 -35.96
C GLY A 456 -0.69 29.78 -34.77
N LEU A 457 -1.20 29.95 -33.55
CA LEU A 457 -0.57 29.52 -32.30
C LEU A 457 -1.46 28.51 -31.57
N GLU A 458 -0.85 27.61 -30.79
CA GLU A 458 -1.57 26.64 -29.94
C GLU A 458 -1.97 27.21 -28.56
N GLU A 459 -1.73 28.51 -28.35
CA GLU A 459 -2.07 29.23 -27.13
C GLU A 459 -2.77 30.55 -27.46
N ALA A 460 -3.80 30.88 -26.70
CA ALA A 460 -4.46 32.18 -26.77
C ALA A 460 -4.82 32.68 -25.36
N THR A 461 -4.98 34.00 -25.21
CA THR A 461 -5.47 34.56 -23.94
C THR A 461 -6.98 34.46 -23.84
N PHE A 462 -7.50 34.37 -22.61
CA PHE A 462 -8.94 34.34 -22.36
C PHE A 462 -9.64 35.54 -22.99
N GLN A 463 -9.07 36.75 -22.90
CA GLN A 463 -9.63 37.94 -23.54
C GLN A 463 -9.83 37.76 -25.05
N GLN A 464 -8.83 37.21 -25.75
CA GLN A 464 -8.89 36.99 -27.20
C GLN A 464 -9.98 35.98 -27.57
N VAL A 465 -10.00 34.85 -26.85
CA VAL A 465 -11.00 33.79 -27.04
C VAL A 465 -12.41 34.29 -26.71
N PHE A 466 -12.57 35.08 -25.65
CA PHE A 466 -13.86 35.60 -25.21
C PHE A 466 -14.47 36.56 -26.22
N VAL A 467 -13.66 37.39 -26.90
CA VAL A 467 -14.14 38.24 -28.00
C VAL A 467 -14.68 37.38 -29.15
N GLN A 468 -13.98 36.31 -29.52
CA GLN A 468 -14.49 35.37 -30.54
C GLN A 468 -15.75 34.64 -30.08
N HIS A 469 -15.81 34.24 -28.81
CA HIS A 469 -16.99 33.59 -28.23
C HIS A 469 -18.22 34.50 -28.31
N GLN A 470 -18.07 35.78 -27.94
CA GLN A 470 -19.16 36.75 -28.06
C GLN A 470 -19.58 36.96 -29.51
N ALA A 471 -18.65 36.97 -30.46
CA ALA A 471 -18.96 37.07 -31.88
C ALA A 471 -19.75 35.83 -32.36
N LEU A 472 -19.34 34.62 -31.97
CA LEU A 472 -20.03 33.37 -32.31
C LEU A 472 -21.42 33.28 -31.68
N CYS A 473 -21.57 33.66 -30.41
CA CYS A 473 -22.90 33.72 -29.76
C CYS A 473 -23.85 34.63 -30.52
N ARG A 474 -23.38 35.78 -31.01
CA ARG A 474 -24.22 36.70 -31.82
C ARG A 474 -24.62 36.10 -33.16
N VAL A 475 -23.71 35.37 -33.82
CA VAL A 475 -23.98 34.70 -35.10
C VAL A 475 -25.03 33.60 -34.93
N GLU A 476 -24.97 32.86 -33.84
CA GLU A 476 -25.93 31.80 -33.49
C GLU A 476 -27.25 32.33 -32.89
N GLY A 477 -27.43 33.66 -32.81
CA GLY A 477 -28.64 34.28 -32.27
C GLY A 477 -28.78 34.20 -30.74
N LEU A 478 -27.71 33.85 -30.02
CA LEU A 478 -27.67 33.76 -28.56
C LEU A 478 -27.24 35.10 -27.94
N GLN A 479 -27.75 35.39 -26.74
CA GLN A 479 -27.31 36.58 -26.00
C GLN A 479 -25.84 36.44 -25.59
N PRO A 480 -25.03 37.51 -25.74
CA PRO A 480 -23.63 37.48 -25.34
C PRO A 480 -23.51 37.32 -23.82
N VAL A 481 -22.73 36.32 -23.42
CA VAL A 481 -22.49 35.95 -22.03
C VAL A 481 -21.60 36.99 -21.32
N SER A 482 -21.78 37.14 -20.01
CA SER A 482 -20.93 38.03 -19.19
C SER A 482 -19.50 37.48 -19.06
N VAL A 483 -18.54 38.34 -18.72
CA VAL A 483 -17.13 37.92 -18.54
C VAL A 483 -17.03 36.87 -17.43
N SER A 484 -17.78 37.03 -16.33
CA SER A 484 -17.79 36.09 -15.22
C SER A 484 -18.33 34.72 -15.60
N GLU A 485 -19.40 34.67 -16.38
CA GLU A 485 -19.97 33.41 -16.88
C GLU A 485 -19.08 32.76 -17.94
N GLY A 486 -18.45 33.54 -18.82
CA GLY A 486 -17.46 33.05 -19.78
C GLY A 486 -16.22 32.46 -19.08
N LEU A 487 -15.77 33.10 -18.01
CA LEU A 487 -14.69 32.57 -17.18
C LEU A 487 -15.12 31.29 -16.46
N ALA A 488 -16.36 31.22 -15.97
CA ALA A 488 -16.90 30.00 -15.38
C ALA A 488 -17.00 28.85 -16.39
N VAL A 489 -17.41 29.11 -17.64
CA VAL A 489 -17.38 28.15 -18.75
C VAL A 489 -15.97 27.65 -18.99
N CYS A 490 -15.01 28.57 -19.10
CA CYS A 490 -13.59 28.26 -19.30
C CYS A 490 -13.07 27.36 -18.16
N GLN A 491 -13.35 27.72 -16.91
CA GLN A 491 -12.94 26.94 -15.73
C GLN A 491 -13.57 25.55 -15.69
N ARG A 492 -14.83 25.37 -16.11
CA ARG A 492 -15.46 24.04 -16.22
C ARG A 492 -14.82 23.19 -17.31
N LEU A 493 -14.55 23.75 -18.48
CA LEU A 493 -13.80 23.06 -19.53
C LEU A 493 -12.37 22.70 -19.08
N GLY A 494 -11.75 23.55 -18.26
CA GLY A 494 -10.47 23.30 -17.61
C GLY A 494 -10.53 22.18 -16.56
N SER A 495 -11.59 22.13 -15.75
CA SER A 495 -11.77 21.06 -14.74
C SER A 495 -12.02 19.70 -15.39
N CYS A 496 -12.71 19.66 -16.52
CA CYS A 496 -12.87 18.47 -17.37
C CYS A 496 -11.60 18.11 -18.17
N ARG A 497 -10.49 18.85 -18.03
CA ARG A 497 -9.24 18.66 -18.79
C ARG A 497 -9.42 18.69 -20.32
N LEU A 498 -10.44 19.38 -20.82
CA LEU A 498 -10.58 19.69 -22.25
C LEU A 498 -9.67 20.87 -22.61
N LEU A 499 -9.53 21.82 -21.67
CA LEU A 499 -8.60 22.94 -21.74
C LEU A 499 -7.51 22.81 -20.66
N LEU A 500 -6.30 23.22 -20.98
CA LEU A 500 -5.22 23.46 -20.04
C LEU A 500 -5.18 24.96 -19.77
N LEU A 501 -5.45 25.32 -18.51
CA LEU A 501 -5.51 26.69 -18.04
C LEU A 501 -4.32 26.98 -17.12
N GLU A 502 -3.73 28.16 -17.25
CA GLU A 502 -2.80 28.68 -16.24
C GLU A 502 -3.52 29.06 -14.94
N GLY A 503 -2.77 29.23 -13.84
CA GLY A 503 -3.35 29.51 -12.53
C GLY A 503 -4.31 30.71 -12.53
N SER A 504 -5.47 30.55 -11.89
CA SER A 504 -6.63 31.46 -11.94
C SER A 504 -6.42 32.90 -11.46
N ARG A 505 -5.20 33.33 -11.12
CA ARG A 505 -4.91 34.71 -10.69
C ARG A 505 -4.83 35.72 -11.85
N LEU A 506 -4.84 35.23 -13.09
CA LEU A 506 -4.62 36.04 -14.28
C LEU A 506 -5.89 36.31 -15.10
N ASP A 507 -7.10 36.09 -14.56
CA ASP A 507 -8.43 36.34 -15.17
C ASP A 507 -8.45 36.58 -16.69
N LEU A 508 -8.22 37.82 -17.15
CA LEU A 508 -8.28 38.21 -18.56
C LEU A 508 -7.05 37.77 -19.40
N PHE A 509 -5.89 37.70 -18.76
CA PHE A 509 -4.62 37.27 -19.35
C PHE A 509 -4.35 35.77 -19.19
N LEU A 510 -5.32 35.03 -18.66
CA LEU A 510 -5.23 33.59 -18.50
C LEU A 510 -4.98 32.95 -19.86
N ARG A 511 -3.87 32.20 -19.97
CA ARG A 511 -3.52 31.48 -21.19
C ARG A 511 -4.26 30.15 -21.24
N ILE A 512 -4.80 29.87 -22.42
CA ILE A 512 -5.61 28.70 -22.71
C ILE A 512 -4.90 27.89 -23.77
N ARG A 513 -4.73 26.59 -23.51
CA ARG A 513 -4.28 25.60 -24.49
C ARG A 513 -5.31 24.47 -24.59
N LEU A 514 -5.50 23.89 -25.77
CA LEU A 514 -6.33 22.69 -25.94
C LEU A 514 -5.55 21.46 -25.47
N ASN A 515 -6.20 20.60 -24.68
CA ASN A 515 -5.66 19.27 -24.33
C ASN A 515 -6.04 18.18 -25.35
N VAL A 516 -6.98 18.50 -26.24
CA VAL A 516 -7.54 17.60 -27.26
C VAL A 516 -7.16 18.13 -28.64
N SER A 517 -7.01 17.25 -29.63
CA SER A 517 -6.67 17.67 -30.99
C SER A 517 -7.77 18.57 -31.57
N GLN A 518 -7.38 19.55 -32.40
CA GLN A 518 -8.35 20.45 -33.04
C GLN A 518 -9.35 19.68 -33.92
N ASP A 519 -8.89 18.62 -34.57
CA ASP A 519 -9.71 17.78 -35.44
C ASP A 519 -10.75 16.97 -34.65
N ASP A 520 -10.40 16.43 -33.49
CA ASP A 520 -11.34 15.70 -32.63
C ASP A 520 -12.44 16.61 -32.09
N VAL A 521 -12.09 17.85 -31.74
CA VAL A 521 -13.08 18.85 -31.29
C VAL A 521 -14.01 19.23 -32.43
N LEU A 522 -13.48 19.46 -33.64
CA LEU A 522 -14.31 19.73 -34.82
C LEU A 522 -15.17 18.53 -35.19
N TYR A 523 -14.66 17.31 -35.09
CA TYR A 523 -15.42 16.08 -35.32
C TYR A 523 -16.56 15.94 -34.31
N ALA A 524 -16.30 16.22 -33.03
CA ALA A 524 -17.33 16.20 -31.99
C ALA A 524 -18.42 17.26 -32.22
N LEU A 525 -18.05 18.45 -32.71
CA LEU A 525 -18.93 19.60 -32.89
C LEU A 525 -19.63 19.70 -34.25
N LYS A 526 -19.23 18.90 -35.24
CA LYS A 526 -19.85 18.82 -36.60
C LYS A 526 -20.99 17.81 -36.68
N ALA A 527 -21.21 17.03 -35.62
CA ALA A 527 -22.22 15.97 -35.60
C ALA A 527 -23.66 16.49 -35.40
N ASP A 528 -23.84 17.81 -35.26
CA ASP A 528 -25.13 18.51 -35.18
C ASP A 528 -25.29 19.53 -36.30
#